data_AF-A0A067D9E4-F1
#
_entry.id   AF-A0A067D9E4-F1
#
_cell.length_a   1.000
_cell.length_b   1.000
_cell.length_c   1.000
_cell.angle_alpha   90.00
_cell.angle_beta   90.00
_cell.angle_gamma   90.00
#
_symmetry.space_group_name_H-M   'P 1'
#
loop_
_entity.id
_entity.type
_entity.pdbx_description
1 polymer ?
#
loop_
_entity_poly.entity_id
_entity_poly.type
_entity_poly.pdbx_seq_one_letter_code
_entity_poly.pdbx_strand_id
1 'polypeptide(L)' 'MFISQRFFPSEFGNDVDRVHAVELARTSFATKAKIRRAVEAERIPYTYVASNFFAGLYLS' A
#
# COMPACT_ATOMS: atom_id res chain seq x y z
N MET A 1 19.04 -10.00 19.05
CA MET A 1 18.22 -8.86 18.58
C MET A 1 18.00 -9.05 17.09
N PHE A 2 16.88 -9.65 16.69
CA PHE A 2 16.57 -9.82 15.27
C PHE A 2 16.03 -8.49 14.74
N ILE A 3 16.88 -7.74 14.07
CA ILE A 3 16.49 -6.60 13.25
C ILE A 3 15.56 -7.15 12.16
N SER A 4 14.28 -6.77 12.18
CA SER A 4 13.37 -7.10 11.10
C SER A 4 13.91 -6.44 9.81
N GLN A 5 14.31 -7.26 8.84
CA GLN A 5 15.10 -6.79 7.69
C GLN A 5 14.30 -5.90 6.72
N ARG A 6 12.96 -6.05 6.68
CA ARG A 6 12.03 -5.18 5.92
C ARG A 6 10.57 -5.54 6.23
N PHE A 7 9.69 -4.53 6.36
CA PHE A 7 8.25 -4.69 6.43
C PHE A 7 7.58 -4.45 5.06
N PHE A 8 6.63 -5.32 4.70
CA PHE A 8 5.82 -5.19 3.49
C PHE A 8 4.34 -5.10 3.90
N PRO A 9 3.75 -3.90 3.97
CA PRO A 9 2.31 -3.77 4.21
C PRO A 9 1.51 -4.31 3.02
N SER A 10 0.26 -4.70 3.29
CA SER A 10 -0.67 -5.19 2.27
C SER A 10 -1.07 -4.06 1.32
N GLU A 11 -0.23 -3.77 0.32
CA GLU A 11 -0.40 -2.69 -0.65
C GLU A 11 -0.95 -3.21 -1.97
N PHE A 12 -0.24 -4.14 -2.61
CA PHE A 12 -0.59 -5.01 -3.75
C PHE A 12 -1.71 -4.53 -4.69
N GLY A 13 -1.64 -3.27 -5.11
CA GLY A 13 -2.64 -2.63 -5.96
C GLY A 13 -2.07 -1.37 -6.60
N ASN A 14 -2.89 -0.32 -6.74
CA ASN A 14 -2.41 0.98 -7.17
C ASN A 14 -1.65 1.70 -6.06
N ASP A 15 -0.72 2.57 -6.45
CA ASP A 15 0.02 3.41 -5.50
C ASP A 15 -0.93 4.46 -4.87
N VAL A 16 -1.24 4.29 -3.59
CA VAL A 16 -2.27 5.08 -2.90
C VAL A 16 -1.92 6.57 -2.74
N ASP A 17 -0.65 6.94 -2.88
CA ASP A 17 -0.19 8.33 -2.86
C ASP A 17 -0.26 9.01 -4.25
N ARG A 18 -0.60 8.26 -5.31
CA ARG A 18 -0.61 8.72 -6.71
C ARG A 18 -1.91 8.44 -7.47
N VAL A 19 -3.01 8.21 -6.75
CA VAL A 19 -4.33 7.92 -7.33
C VAL A 19 -5.30 9.09 -7.18
N HIS A 20 -6.12 9.32 -8.21
CA HIS A 20 -7.25 10.24 -8.19
C HIS A 20 -8.55 9.45 -8.13
N ALA A 21 -8.83 8.88 -6.96
CA ALA A 21 -9.94 7.97 -6.77
C ALA A 21 -11.28 8.69 -6.53
N VAL A 22 -12.36 8.14 -7.10
CA VAL A 22 -13.73 8.49 -6.73
C VAL A 22 -14.07 7.98 -5.33
N GLU A 23 -15.12 8.52 -4.73
CA GLU A 23 -15.46 8.36 -3.30
C GLU A 23 -15.40 6.90 -2.83
N LEU A 24 -15.98 5.97 -3.59
CA LEU A 24 -16.06 4.54 -3.24
C LEU A 24 -14.68 3.92 -2.96
N ALA A 25 -13.65 4.29 -3.74
CA ALA A 25 -12.30 3.77 -3.57
C ALA A 25 -11.43 4.64 -2.64
N ARG A 26 -11.83 5.90 -2.40
CA ARG A 26 -11.09 6.86 -1.58
C ARG A 26 -10.90 6.38 -0.14
N THR A 27 -11.91 5.78 0.48
CA THR A 27 -11.83 5.29 1.87
C THR A 27 -10.80 4.17 2.03
N SER A 28 -10.76 3.24 1.08
CA SER A 28 -9.79 2.13 1.07
C SER A 28 -8.37 2.63 0.88
N PHE A 29 -8.15 3.56 -0.07
CA PHE A 29 -6.83 4.17 -0.29
C PHE A 29 -6.38 5.04 0.90
N ALA A 30 -7.30 5.78 1.52
CA ALA A 30 -7.00 6.58 2.71
C ALA A 30 -6.55 5.70 3.90
N THR A 31 -7.13 4.52 4.05
CA THR A 31 -6.72 3.56 5.10
C THR A 31 -5.30 3.07 4.88
N LYS A 32 -4.94 2.69 3.65
CA LYS A 32 -3.57 2.30 3.29
C LYS A 32 -2.58 3.45 3.48
N ALA A 33 -2.93 4.66 3.06
CA ALA A 33 -2.09 5.85 3.27
C ALA A 33 -1.82 6.10 4.77
N LYS A 34 -2.83 5.95 5.64
CA LYS A 34 -2.65 6.03 7.10
C LYS A 34 -1.66 4.99 7.62
N ILE A 35 -1.72 3.76 7.11
CA ILE A 35 -0.76 2.70 7.46
C ILE A 35 0.65 3.10 7.02
N ARG A 36 0.83 3.63 5.80
CA ARG A 36 2.13 4.14 5.33
C ARG A 36 2.72 5.17 6.29
N ARG A 37 1.92 6.18 6.66
CA ARG A 37 2.33 7.24 7.60
C ARG A 37 2.71 6.68 8.98
N ALA A 38 2.00 5.68 9.48
CA ALA A 38 2.35 5.01 10.76
C ALA A 38 3.69 4.25 10.66
N VAL A 39 3.89 3.49 9.58
CA VAL A 39 5.15 2.77 9.32
C VAL A 39 6.34 3.72 9.22
N GLU A 40 6.16 4.84 8.53
CA GLU A 40 7.17 5.90 8.40
C GLU A 40 7.50 6.55 9.74
N ALA A 41 6.49 6.86 10.56
CA ALA A 41 6.66 7.48 11.88
C ALA A 41 7.46 6.59 12.85
N GLU A 42 7.24 5.28 12.80
CA GLU A 42 7.97 4.29 13.59
C GLU A 42 9.38 3.96 13.05
N ARG A 43 9.78 4.56 11.91
CA ARG A 43 11.07 4.33 11.23
C ARG A 43 11.33 2.84 10.94
N ILE A 44 10.28 2.07 10.69
CA ILE A 44 10.39 0.67 10.29
C ILE A 44 10.93 0.62 8.86
N PRO A 45 12.00 -0.14 8.53
CA PRO A 45 12.42 -0.30 7.14
C PRO A 45 11.29 -0.95 6.32
N TYR A 46 10.83 -0.33 5.24
CA TYR A 46 9.66 -0.80 4.49
C TYR A 46 9.84 -0.85 2.97
N THR A 47 8.92 -1.54 2.30
CA THR A 47 8.73 -1.49 0.85
C THR A 47 7.23 -1.49 0.54
N TYR A 48 6.75 -0.49 -0.20
CA TYR A 48 5.39 -0.46 -0.73
C TYR A 48 5.37 -1.05 -2.14
N VAL A 49 4.58 -2.09 -2.36
CA VAL A 49 4.50 -2.78 -3.65
C VAL A 49 3.24 -2.35 -4.39
N ALA A 50 3.41 -1.55 -5.45
CA ALA A 50 2.35 -1.19 -6.37
C ALA A 50 2.29 -2.20 -7.53
N SER A 51 1.58 -3.32 -7.34
CA SER A 51 1.45 -4.40 -8.34
C SER A 51 0.36 -4.16 -9.38
N ASN A 52 -0.35 -3.01 -9.33
CA ASN A 52 -1.45 -2.66 -10.23
C ASN A 52 -2.58 -3.70 -10.20
N PHE A 53 -3.05 -4.15 -11.36
CA PHE A 53 -4.22 -4.99 -11.51
C PHE A 53 -3.86 -6.47 -11.66
N PHE A 54 -4.59 -7.35 -10.96
CA PHE A 54 -4.38 -8.80 -11.09
C PHE A 54 -4.86 -9.30 -12.45
N ALA A 55 -3.97 -9.99 -13.18
CA ALA A 55 -4.29 -10.52 -14.50
C ALA A 55 -5.55 -11.41 -14.50
N GLY A 56 -5.68 -12.32 -13.53
CA GLY A 56 -6.83 -13.22 -13.43
C GLY A 56 -8.18 -12.54 -13.08
N LEU A 57 -8.18 -11.25 -12.73
CA LEU A 57 -9.40 -10.48 -12.49
C LEU A 57 -9.69 -9.45 -13.58
N TYR A 58 -8.65 -8.90 -14.22
CA TYR A 58 -8.79 -7.73 -15.11
C TYR A 58 -8.42 -8.00 -16.58
N LEU A 59 -7.79 -9.12 -16.92
CA LEU A 59 -7.37 -9.47 -18.29
C LEU A 59 -8.02 -10.76 -18.83
N SER A 60 -9.15 -11.17 -18.24
CA SER A 60 -9.97 -12.31 -18.71
C SER A 60 -10.71 -12.00 -19.99
#